data_AF-A0A024CHE3-F1
#
_entry.id   AF-A0A024CHE3-F1
#
_cell.length_a   1.000
_cell.length_b   1.000
_cell.length_c   1.000
_cell.angle_alpha   90.00
_cell.angle_beta   90.00
_cell.angle_gamma   90.00
#
_symmetry.space_group_name_H-M   'P 1'
#
loop_
_entity.id
_entity.type
_entity.pdbx_description
1 polymer ?
#
loop_
_entity_poly.entity_id
_entity_poly.type
_entity_poly.pdbx_seq_one_letter_code
_entity_poly.pdbx_strand_id
1 'polypeptide(L)'
;MNIEQFVAQSLGEWRSMRSGHSLAFQQFEDVLSEISITEIDTNNQAIKEAIQNSSQPDNSSYIAPFKMEWNAESDWEPDDPTAVSSGSCIIIPIPTDQSSGNLLRSVGYAESFPAESKYRFLDDGTFILETNYEQSIA
;
A
#
# COMPACT_ATOMS: atom_id res chain seq x y z
N MET A 1 17.85 7.31 1.67
CA MET A 1 17.01 6.13 1.94
C MET A 1 16.88 5.34 0.65
N ASN A 2 16.93 4.01 0.67
CA ASN A 2 16.51 3.18 -0.47
C ASN A 2 15.29 2.33 -0.08
N ILE A 3 14.68 1.65 -1.05
CA ILE A 3 13.44 0.92 -0.81
C ILE A 3 13.61 -0.27 0.17
N GLU A 4 14.72 -1.00 0.13
CA GLU A 4 14.99 -2.10 1.07
C GLU A 4 15.08 -1.61 2.51
N GLN A 5 15.78 -0.49 2.74
CA GLN A 5 15.89 0.14 4.05
C GLN A 5 14.53 0.64 4.55
N PHE A 6 13.74 1.26 3.67
CA PHE A 6 12.40 1.74 4.01
C PHE A 6 11.47 0.59 4.39
N VAL A 7 11.45 -0.49 3.59
CA VAL A 7 10.64 -1.68 3.89
C VAL A 7 11.10 -2.30 5.20
N ALA A 8 12.40 -2.52 5.39
CA ALA A 8 12.94 -3.09 6.63
C ALA A 8 12.59 -2.28 7.88
N GLN A 9 12.52 -0.94 7.78
CA GLN A 9 12.09 -0.06 8.87
C GLN A 9 10.57 -0.02 9.07
N SER A 10 9.80 -0.45 8.07
CA SER A 10 8.33 -0.50 8.11
C SER A 10 7.81 -1.82 8.70
N LEU A 11 8.62 -2.89 8.69
CA LEU A 11 8.22 -4.19 9.23
C LEU A 11 7.85 -4.09 10.72
N GLY A 12 6.76 -4.76 11.11
CA GLY A 12 6.29 -4.82 12.48
C GLY A 12 4.80 -4.53 12.63
N GLU A 13 4.39 -4.30 13.87
CA GLU A 13 3.02 -4.00 14.25
C GLU A 13 2.87 -2.51 14.57
N TRP A 14 1.85 -1.89 13.99
CA TRP A 14 1.61 -0.47 14.10
C TRP A 14 0.18 -0.21 14.55
N ARG A 15 0.02 0.80 15.40
CA ARG A 15 -1.27 1.42 15.67
C ARG A 15 -1.34 2.71 14.90
N SER A 16 -2.34 2.83 14.05
CA SER A 16 -2.55 3.97 13.16
C SER A 16 -3.84 4.69 13.54
N MET A 17 -3.81 6.01 13.42
CA MET A 17 -4.95 6.89 13.57
C MET A 17 -4.99 7.76 12.31
N ARG A 18 -6.07 7.65 11.55
CA ARG A 18 -6.29 8.37 10.29
C ARG A 18 -7.43 9.35 10.47
N SER A 19 -7.15 10.64 10.26
CA SER A 19 -8.15 11.69 10.19
C SER A 19 -8.37 12.10 8.73
N GLY A 20 -9.57 11.84 8.20
CA GLY A 20 -10.00 12.19 6.86
C GLY A 20 -10.89 13.43 6.85
N HIS A 21 -10.60 14.39 5.97
CA HIS A 21 -11.43 15.57 5.76
C HIS A 21 -11.92 15.62 4.31
N SER A 22 -13.22 15.57 4.10
CA SER A 22 -13.81 15.81 2.79
C SER A 22 -13.99 17.30 2.55
N LEU A 23 -13.15 17.89 1.70
CA LEU A 23 -13.24 19.32 1.37
C LEU A 23 -14.54 19.69 0.67
N ALA A 24 -15.04 18.81 -0.20
CA ALA A 24 -16.26 19.04 -0.97
C ALA A 24 -17.52 19.00 -0.09
N PHE A 25 -17.53 18.15 0.94
CA PHE A 25 -18.70 17.90 1.79
C PHE A 25 -18.58 18.46 3.21
N GLN A 26 -17.43 19.05 3.56
CA GLN A 26 -17.12 19.56 4.90
C GLN A 26 -17.33 18.49 5.99
N GLN A 27 -17.04 17.23 5.65
CA GLN A 27 -17.18 16.08 6.53
C GLN A 27 -15.82 15.69 7.13
N PHE A 28 -15.90 15.05 8.28
CA PHE A 28 -14.77 14.56 9.05
C PHE A 28 -15.00 13.10 9.41
N GLU A 29 -13.96 12.29 9.26
CA GLU A 29 -13.93 10.88 9.65
C GLU A 29 -12.63 10.61 10.41
N ASP A 30 -12.75 9.96 11.57
CA ASP A 30 -11.60 9.36 12.27
C ASP A 30 -11.68 7.84 12.19
N VAL A 31 -10.54 7.22 11.90
CA VAL A 31 -10.40 5.78 11.81
C VAL A 31 -9.18 5.33 12.60
N LEU A 32 -9.37 4.36 13.49
CA LEU A 32 -8.30 3.68 14.20
C LEU A 32 -8.01 2.35 13.50
N SER A 33 -6.74 1.98 13.36
CA SER A 33 -6.37 0.67 12.84
C SER A 33 -5.16 0.06 13.50
N GLU A 34 -5.15 -1.27 13.54
CA GLU A 34 -3.95 -2.07 13.76
C GLU A 34 -3.45 -2.54 12.40
N ILE A 35 -2.16 -2.32 12.12
CA ILE A 35 -1.52 -2.66 10.85
C ILE A 35 -0.33 -3.58 11.13
N SER A 36 -0.31 -4.74 10.49
CA SER A 36 0.81 -5.67 10.51
C SER A 36 1.53 -5.62 9.17
N ILE A 37 2.84 -5.41 9.20
CA ILE A 37 3.70 -5.41 8.01
C ILE A 37 4.73 -6.52 8.18
N THR A 38 4.64 -7.53 7.33
CA THR A 38 5.45 -8.75 7.42
C THR A 38 6.20 -9.03 6.12
N GLU A 39 7.37 -9.67 6.25
CA GLU A 39 8.09 -10.19 5.10
C GLU A 39 7.28 -11.31 4.44
N ILE A 40 7.38 -11.40 3.12
CA ILE A 40 6.78 -12.49 2.35
C ILE A 40 7.88 -13.23 1.58
N ASP A 41 7.72 -14.55 1.43
CA ASP A 41 8.64 -15.33 0.61
C ASP A 41 8.66 -14.79 -0.83
N THR A 42 9.85 -14.48 -1.33
CA THR A 42 10.07 -14.06 -2.72
C THR A 42 9.55 -15.07 -3.74
N ASN A 43 9.44 -16.36 -3.40
CA ASN A 43 8.91 -17.39 -4.29
C ASN A 43 7.37 -17.50 -4.26
N ASN A 44 6.68 -16.62 -3.53
CA ASN A 44 5.24 -16.65 -3.41
C ASN A 44 4.57 -16.49 -4.79
N GLN A 45 3.66 -17.40 -5.11
CA GLN A 45 2.94 -17.42 -6.39
C GLN A 45 2.17 -16.12 -6.64
N ALA A 46 1.61 -15.50 -5.61
CA ALA A 46 0.86 -14.25 -5.73
C ALA A 46 1.71 -13.07 -6.22
N ILE A 47 3.04 -13.09 -5.99
CA ILE A 47 3.96 -12.08 -6.54
C ILE A 47 4.04 -12.23 -8.06
N LYS A 48 4.18 -13.47 -8.55
CA LYS A 48 4.26 -13.75 -9.99
C LYS A 48 2.95 -13.38 -10.68
N GLU A 49 1.81 -13.74 -10.08
CA GLU A 49 0.49 -13.39 -10.60
C GLU A 49 0.28 -11.87 -10.64
N ALA A 50 0.69 -11.15 -9.59
CA ALA A 50 0.58 -9.69 -9.56
C ALA A 50 1.44 -9.01 -10.64
N ILE A 51 2.65 -9.51 -10.91
CA ILE A 51 3.50 -8.99 -12.00
C ILE A 51 2.86 -9.28 -13.36
N GLN A 52 2.40 -10.51 -13.60
CA GLN A 52 1.75 -10.92 -14.87
C GLN A 52 0.48 -10.13 -15.18
N ASN A 53 -0.25 -9.72 -14.14
CA ASN A 53 -1.47 -8.92 -14.28
C ASN A 53 -1.20 -7.41 -14.31
N SER A 54 0.06 -6.97 -14.21
CA SER A 54 0.45 -5.56 -14.24
C SER A 54 0.94 -5.12 -15.63
N SER A 55 1.27 -3.83 -15.77
CA SER A 55 1.91 -3.33 -16.99
C SER A 55 3.42 -3.60 -17.02
N GLN A 56 3.98 -4.19 -15.97
CA GLN A 56 5.40 -4.48 -15.85
C GLN A 56 5.79 -5.73 -16.63
N PRO A 57 6.99 -5.81 -17.22
CA PRO A 57 7.48 -7.01 -17.86
C PRO A 57 7.47 -8.23 -16.92
N ASP A 58 7.13 -9.42 -17.41
CA ASP A 58 7.11 -10.68 -16.62
C ASP A 58 8.45 -11.01 -15.95
N ASN A 59 9.56 -10.53 -16.52
CA ASN A 59 10.92 -10.72 -16.01
C ASN A 59 11.41 -9.55 -15.14
N SER A 60 10.52 -8.66 -14.70
CA SER A 60 10.86 -7.54 -13.83
C SER A 60 11.52 -8.01 -12.54
N SER A 61 12.63 -7.38 -12.19
CA SER A 61 13.27 -7.60 -10.89
C SER A 61 12.53 -6.79 -9.83
N TYR A 62 12.07 -7.47 -8.80
CA TYR A 62 11.48 -6.86 -7.62
C TYR A 62 12.40 -7.08 -6.41
N ILE A 63 12.31 -6.19 -5.42
CA ILE A 63 13.11 -6.29 -4.18
C ILE A 63 12.24 -6.01 -2.97
N ALA A 64 12.55 -6.70 -1.87
CA ALA A 64 11.86 -6.59 -0.58
C ALA A 64 10.31 -6.57 -0.71
N PRO A 65 9.68 -7.56 -1.37
CA PRO A 65 8.23 -7.67 -1.33
C PRO A 65 7.78 -7.90 0.12
N PHE A 66 6.61 -7.37 0.47
CA PHE A 66 6.08 -7.51 1.82
C PHE A 66 4.56 -7.60 1.79
N LYS A 67 3.99 -8.15 2.86
CA LYS A 67 2.56 -8.22 3.08
C LYS A 67 2.16 -7.17 4.11
N MET A 68 1.08 -6.46 3.83
CA MET A 68 0.44 -5.55 4.76
C MET A 68 -0.96 -6.06 5.07
N GLU A 69 -1.28 -6.17 6.35
CA GLU A 69 -2.61 -6.50 6.87
C GLU A 69 -3.09 -5.36 7.74
N TRP A 70 -4.37 -5.06 7.69
CA TRP A 70 -4.96 -4.06 8.55
C TRP A 70 -6.33 -4.51 9.07
N ASN A 71 -6.67 -4.01 10.24
CA ASN A 71 -7.99 -4.12 10.83
C ASN A 71 -8.34 -2.75 11.42
N ALA A 72 -9.44 -2.14 10.96
CA ALA A 72 -9.81 -0.79 11.40
C ALA A 72 -11.16 -0.75 12.14
N GLU A 73 -11.41 0.36 12.79
CA GLU A 73 -12.71 0.69 13.35
C GLU A 73 -12.98 2.15 12.92
N SER A 74 -14.13 2.40 12.30
CA SER A 74 -14.56 3.74 11.86
C SER A 74 -15.77 4.18 12.68
N ASP A 75 -15.76 5.44 13.10
CA ASP A 75 -16.85 6.05 13.87
C ASP A 75 -18.08 6.40 13.00
N TRP A 76 -18.06 6.11 11.69
CA TRP A 76 -19.07 6.56 10.73
C TRP A 76 -20.16 5.53 10.39
N GLU A 77 -19.95 4.22 10.62
CA GLU A 77 -20.98 3.18 10.42
C GLU A 77 -21.39 2.52 11.76
N PRO A 78 -22.48 2.98 12.40
CA PRO A 78 -22.88 2.51 13.73
C PRO A 78 -23.60 1.14 13.75
N ASP A 79 -24.08 0.64 12.60
CA ASP A 79 -24.91 -0.57 12.54
C ASP A 79 -24.09 -1.87 12.44
N ASP A 80 -22.84 -1.81 11.96
CA ASP A 80 -21.85 -2.89 12.08
C ASP A 80 -20.42 -2.32 11.98
N PRO A 81 -19.80 -1.93 13.11
CA PRO A 81 -18.44 -1.36 13.12
C PRO A 81 -17.36 -2.36 12.64
N THR A 82 -17.73 -3.64 12.44
CA THR A 82 -16.85 -4.69 11.91
C THR A 82 -17.10 -5.05 10.44
N ALA A 83 -18.19 -4.55 9.83
CA ALA A 83 -18.59 -4.94 8.46
C ALA A 83 -17.67 -4.42 7.36
N VAL A 84 -16.93 -3.33 7.59
CA VAL A 84 -16.00 -2.81 6.58
C VAL A 84 -14.79 -2.19 7.27
N SER A 85 -13.67 -2.92 7.35
CA SER A 85 -12.37 -2.26 7.50
C SER A 85 -11.13 -3.15 7.46
N SER A 86 -11.25 -4.48 7.50
CA SER A 86 -10.07 -5.35 7.51
C SER A 86 -9.69 -5.76 6.09
N GLY A 87 -8.39 -5.93 5.86
CA GLY A 87 -7.89 -6.32 4.56
C GLY A 87 -6.43 -6.75 4.60
N SER A 88 -5.98 -7.28 3.46
CA SER A 88 -4.57 -7.54 3.24
C SER A 88 -4.19 -7.23 1.81
N CYS A 89 -2.95 -6.80 1.60
CA CYS A 89 -2.37 -6.73 0.28
C CYS A 89 -0.90 -7.15 0.30
N ILE A 90 -0.44 -7.64 -0.84
CA ILE A 90 0.98 -7.85 -1.12
C ILE A 90 1.46 -6.63 -1.88
N ILE A 91 2.59 -6.10 -1.43
CA ILE A 91 3.24 -4.94 -2.00
C ILE A 91 4.58 -5.38 -2.60
N ILE A 92 4.80 -5.04 -3.87
CA ILE A 92 5.92 -5.52 -4.67
C ILE A 92 6.65 -4.31 -5.27
N PRO A 93 7.77 -3.88 -4.66
CA PRO A 93 8.60 -2.84 -5.23
C PRO A 93 9.42 -3.34 -6.42
N ILE A 94 9.36 -2.60 -7.53
CA ILE A 94 10.11 -2.83 -8.78
C ILE A 94 10.96 -1.58 -9.03
N PRO A 95 12.22 -1.53 -8.55
CA PRO A 95 13.09 -0.37 -8.71
C PRO A 95 13.46 -0.13 -10.17
N THR A 96 13.46 1.14 -10.56
CA THR A 96 14.06 1.59 -11.83
C THR A 96 15.43 2.21 -11.62
N ASP A 97 15.69 2.75 -10.43
CA ASP A 97 17.00 3.23 -9.96
C ASP A 97 17.14 3.05 -8.43
N GLN A 98 18.16 3.66 -7.82
CA GLN A 98 18.46 3.54 -6.39
C GLN A 98 17.38 4.15 -5.47
N SER A 99 16.62 5.11 -5.98
CA SER A 99 15.70 5.97 -5.24
C SER A 99 14.29 6.01 -5.80
N SER A 100 14.02 5.39 -6.94
CA SER A 100 12.71 5.42 -7.59
C SER A 100 12.37 4.09 -8.28
N GLY A 101 11.08 3.91 -8.54
CA GLY A 101 10.58 2.74 -9.25
C GLY A 101 9.06 2.67 -9.29
N ASN A 102 8.57 1.49 -9.65
CA ASN A 102 7.15 1.15 -9.60
C ASN A 102 6.87 0.32 -8.34
N LEU A 103 5.63 0.38 -7.86
CA LEU A 103 5.17 -0.37 -6.71
C LEU A 103 3.82 -0.99 -7.07
N LEU A 104 3.79 -2.32 -7.15
CA LEU A 104 2.57 -3.08 -7.41
C LEU A 104 1.89 -3.42 -6.10
N ARG A 105 0.56 -3.34 -6.08
CA ARG A 105 -0.27 -3.77 -4.96
C ARG A 105 -1.30 -4.75 -5.45
N SER A 106 -1.43 -5.90 -4.78
CA SER A 106 -2.44 -6.91 -5.13
C SER A 106 -3.88 -6.42 -4.93
N VAL A 107 -4.08 -5.46 -4.01
CA VAL A 107 -5.33 -4.75 -3.76
C VAL A 107 -5.01 -3.27 -3.52
N GLY A 108 -5.72 -2.36 -4.17
CA GLY A 108 -5.58 -0.92 -4.04
C GLY A 108 -6.08 -0.37 -2.69
N TYR A 109 -5.75 0.91 -2.42
CA TYR A 109 -6.15 1.60 -1.20
C TYR A 109 -7.58 2.17 -1.27
N ALA A 110 -7.91 2.82 -2.39
CA ALA A 110 -9.23 3.39 -2.63
C ALA A 110 -10.20 2.41 -3.34
N GLU A 111 -9.64 1.50 -4.13
CA GLU A 111 -10.39 0.56 -4.97
C GLU A 111 -9.89 -0.86 -4.73
N SER A 112 -10.80 -1.84 -4.69
CA SER A 112 -10.49 -3.25 -4.43
C SER A 112 -9.84 -4.00 -5.60
N PHE A 113 -9.19 -3.28 -6.52
CA PHE A 113 -8.49 -3.83 -7.68
C PHE A 113 -6.98 -3.64 -7.54
N PRO A 114 -6.15 -4.46 -8.21
CA PRO A 114 -4.71 -4.26 -8.24
C PRO A 114 -4.33 -2.84 -8.68
N ALA A 115 -3.34 -2.25 -8.02
CA ALA A 115 -2.91 -0.89 -8.31
C ALA A 115 -1.41 -0.85 -8.61
N GLU A 116 -1.05 -0.13 -9.66
CA GLU A 116 0.32 0.15 -10.04
C GLU A 116 0.63 1.61 -9.72
N SER A 117 1.70 1.83 -8.95
CA SER A 117 2.06 3.15 -8.43
C SER A 117 3.49 3.47 -8.79
N LYS A 118 3.83 4.76 -8.87
CA LYS A 118 5.22 5.22 -8.96
C LYS A 118 5.68 5.66 -7.60
N TYR A 119 6.90 5.29 -7.21
CA TYR A 119 7.51 5.76 -5.99
C TYR A 119 8.82 6.48 -6.25
N ARG A 120 9.17 7.42 -5.35
CA ARG A 120 10.50 8.02 -5.28
C ARG A 120 10.83 8.47 -3.86
N PHE A 121 12.11 8.41 -3.51
CA PHE A 121 12.64 9.00 -2.29
C PHE A 121 13.14 10.42 -2.56
N LEU A 122 12.88 11.32 -1.63
CA LEU A 122 13.57 12.62 -1.56
C LEU A 122 14.93 12.47 -0.87
N ASP A 123 15.77 13.50 -1.01
CA ASP A 123 17.11 13.55 -0.38
C ASP A 123 17.05 13.45 1.15
N ASP A 124 15.95 13.88 1.77
CA ASP A 124 15.71 13.78 3.22
C ASP A 124 15.20 12.40 3.68
N GLY A 125 14.97 11.48 2.74
CA GLY A 125 14.46 10.13 3.02
C GLY A 125 12.94 9.99 2.97
N THR A 126 12.20 11.06 2.66
CA THR A 126 10.74 11.00 2.48
C THR A 126 10.37 10.09 1.32
N PHE A 127 9.48 9.12 1.56
CA PHE A 127 8.90 8.26 0.53
C PHE A 127 7.66 8.92 -0.08
N ILE A 128 7.68 9.16 -1.39
CA ILE A 128 6.55 9.65 -2.15
C ILE A 128 6.01 8.50 -2.99
N LEU A 129 4.70 8.26 -2.88
CA LEU A 129 3.96 7.31 -3.69
C LEU A 129 2.88 8.07 -4.46
N GLU A 130 2.78 7.80 -5.75
CA GLU A 130 1.72 8.34 -6.61
C GLU A 130 0.97 7.18 -7.26
N THR A 131 -0.35 7.17 -7.07
CA THR A 131 -1.25 6.18 -7.66
C THR A 131 -2.34 6.87 -8.45
N ASN A 132 -2.41 6.56 -9.73
CA ASN A 132 -3.47 7.04 -10.60
C ASN A 132 -4.52 5.93 -10.77
N TYR A 133 -5.75 6.20 -10.35
CA TYR A 133 -6.93 5.37 -10.60
C TYR A 133 -7.73 5.96 -11.77
N GLU A 134 -8.73 5.24 -12.29
CA GLU A 134 -9.55 5.75 -13.40
C GLU A 134 -10.32 7.02 -13.02
N GLN A 135 -10.78 7.11 -11.76
CA GLN A 135 -11.64 8.18 -11.28
C GLN A 135 -11.01 9.05 -10.19
N SER A 136 -9.82 8.69 -9.71
CA SER A 136 -9.16 9.39 -8.60
C SER A 136 -7.63 9.31 -8.70
N ILE A 137 -6.95 10.16 -7.95
CA ILE A 137 -5.50 10.13 -7.79
C ILE A 137 -5.23 10.15 -6.29
N ALA A 138 -4.29 9.31 -5.85
CA ALA A 138 -3.83 9.21 -4.46
C ALA A 138 -2.32 9.39 -4.36
#